data_AF-A0A8T6M5A0-F1
#
_entry.id   AF-A0A8T6M5A0-F1
#
_cell.length_a   1.000
_cell.length_b   1.000
_cell.length_c   1.000
_cell.angle_alpha   90.00
_cell.angle_beta   90.00
_cell.angle_gamma   90.00
#
_symmetry.space_group_name_H-M   'P 1'
#
loop_
_entity.id
_entity.type
_entity.pdbx_description
1 polymer ?
#
loop_
_entity_poly.entity_id
_entity_poly.type
_entity_poly.pdbx_seq_one_letter_code
_entity_poly.pdbx_strand_id
1 'polypeptide(L)'
;MTEGSQAVQEIAPFSIVPWMYEKELDKKYGVEIEKLENGIETGLIRTFERNIPFNGGYYNPISEINKKILKKYKSIPGFCSMKIKNKKDLEKHIKNLHELSYNHYLLKLEQEFGFLSYCCYTSSIDLFFSLLKRGYPNSSIFGNWKGNHAYLGLPFLLDSTQQRGFLIIDSTSDQLFHNKKVAPKNNIFVSLGEEWIYETDWGNGKNLYPSKEDDSAFSNLHTLREVPNSFVHESKDLERFFKEVFENPVEINPTFF
;
A
#
# COMPACT_ATOMS: atom_id res chain seq x y z
N MET A 1 2.43 9.74 45.88
CA MET A 1 2.92 9.96 44.50
C MET A 1 2.19 8.96 43.62
N THR A 2 1.07 9.37 43.05
CA THR A 2 0.31 8.57 42.09
C THR A 2 0.88 8.86 40.72
N GLU A 3 1.52 7.86 40.12
CA GLU A 3 1.92 7.87 38.72
C GLU A 3 0.68 8.16 37.88
N GLY A 4 0.69 9.28 37.15
CA GLY A 4 -0.37 9.63 36.24
C GLY A 4 -0.44 8.57 35.16
N SER A 5 -1.53 7.81 35.10
CA SER A 5 -1.80 6.92 33.98
C SER A 5 -1.83 7.79 32.72
N GLN A 6 -0.83 7.65 31.86
CA GLN A 6 -0.93 8.17 30.50
C GLN A 6 -2.16 7.50 29.89
N ALA A 7 -3.19 8.30 29.59
CA ALA A 7 -4.41 7.80 28.98
C ALA A 7 -4.02 6.98 27.75
N VAL A 8 -4.40 5.71 27.75
CA VAL A 8 -4.22 4.82 26.61
C VAL A 8 -5.02 5.43 25.47
N GLN A 9 -4.32 5.98 24.47
CA GLN A 9 -4.96 6.75 23.41
C GLN A 9 -5.43 5.78 22.33
N GLU A 10 -6.73 5.51 22.30
CA GLU A 10 -7.37 4.80 21.20
C GLU A 10 -7.20 5.59 19.89
N ILE A 11 -7.01 4.86 18.80
CA ILE A 11 -6.97 5.41 17.45
C ILE A 11 -8.40 5.34 16.90
N ALA A 12 -8.90 6.43 16.32
CA ALA A 12 -10.13 6.43 15.53
C ALA A 12 -9.79 6.16 14.06
N PRO A 13 -10.69 5.56 13.24
CA PRO A 13 -10.49 5.48 11.80
C PRO A 13 -10.34 6.88 11.19
N PHE A 14 -9.46 7.04 10.22
CA PHE A 14 -9.29 8.31 9.52
C PHE A 14 -8.78 8.12 8.10
N SER A 15 -9.15 9.05 7.23
CA SER A 15 -8.55 9.21 5.91
C SER A 15 -7.66 10.43 5.92
N ILE A 16 -6.54 10.36 5.20
CA ILE A 16 -5.67 11.51 5.02
C ILE A 16 -6.16 12.23 3.77
N VAL A 17 -6.36 13.55 3.85
CA VAL A 17 -6.57 14.39 2.66
C VAL A 17 -5.20 14.58 2.01
N PRO A 18 -4.86 13.84 0.95
CA PRO A 18 -3.47 13.67 0.53
C PRO A 18 -2.91 14.93 -0.14
N TRP A 19 -3.75 15.80 -0.73
CA TRP A 19 -3.26 16.93 -1.55
C TRP A 19 -2.37 17.90 -0.76
N MET A 20 -2.57 18.03 0.56
CA MET A 20 -1.70 18.88 1.38
C MET A 20 -0.32 18.25 1.56
N TYR A 21 -0.24 16.93 1.67
CA TYR A 21 1.01 16.18 1.77
C TYR A 21 1.68 16.01 0.39
N GLU A 22 0.91 15.86 -0.68
CA GLU A 22 1.41 15.78 -2.06
C GLU A 22 2.16 17.08 -2.42
N LYS A 23 1.63 18.26 -2.08
CA LYS A 23 2.33 19.55 -2.28
C LYS A 23 3.67 19.64 -1.53
N GLU A 24 3.75 19.08 -0.33
CA GLU A 24 5.02 19.03 0.42
C GLU A 24 6.02 18.10 -0.27
N LEU A 25 5.55 16.97 -0.81
CA LEU A 25 6.37 16.02 -1.56
C LEU A 25 6.82 16.59 -2.91
N ASP A 26 5.96 17.33 -3.63
CA ASP A 26 6.33 18.07 -4.84
C ASP A 26 7.51 18.99 -4.57
N LYS A 27 7.40 19.81 -3.52
CA LYS A 27 8.48 20.71 -3.11
C LYS A 27 9.73 19.95 -2.71
N LYS A 28 9.60 18.82 -2.00
CA LYS A 28 10.72 17.97 -1.56
C LYS A 28 11.50 17.42 -2.76
N TYR A 29 10.80 17.00 -3.81
CA TYR A 29 11.41 16.41 -5.00
C TYR A 29 11.68 17.40 -6.14
N GLY A 30 11.28 18.67 -5.97
CA GLY A 30 11.46 19.71 -6.98
C GLY A 30 10.63 19.45 -8.23
N VAL A 31 9.40 18.95 -8.04
CA VAL A 31 8.52 18.46 -9.09
C VAL A 31 7.39 19.44 -9.35
N GLU A 32 7.09 19.68 -10.62
CA GLU A 32 5.85 20.31 -11.05
C GLU A 32 4.99 19.27 -11.79
N ILE A 33 4.05 18.62 -11.09
CA ILE A 33 3.24 17.51 -11.63
C ILE A 33 2.62 17.86 -13.00
N GLU A 34 2.04 19.06 -13.15
CA GLU A 34 1.42 19.47 -14.41
C GLU A 34 2.43 19.49 -15.58
N LYS A 35 3.70 19.81 -15.33
CA LYS A 35 4.75 19.76 -16.36
C LYS A 35 5.15 18.33 -16.70
N LEU A 36 5.20 17.43 -15.71
CA LEU A 36 5.42 16.00 -15.94
C LEU A 36 4.26 15.35 -16.70
N GLU A 37 3.00 15.62 -16.30
CA GLU A 37 1.79 15.12 -16.97
C GLU A 37 1.75 15.52 -18.45
N ASN A 38 2.25 16.71 -18.79
CA ASN A 38 2.32 17.21 -20.17
C ASN A 38 3.63 16.87 -20.90
N GLY A 39 4.55 16.13 -20.27
CA GLY A 39 5.86 15.79 -20.85
C GLY A 39 6.80 16.99 -21.07
N ILE A 40 6.53 18.12 -20.40
CA ILE A 40 7.36 19.34 -20.44
C ILE A 40 8.60 19.17 -19.55
N GLU A 41 8.44 18.52 -18.39
CA GLU A 41 9.52 18.18 -17.47
C GLU A 41 9.87 16.69 -17.61
N THR A 42 11.15 16.40 -17.83
CA THR A 42 11.69 15.04 -18.00
C THR A 42 13.11 14.95 -17.42
N GLY A 43 13.59 13.73 -17.15
CA GLY A 43 14.93 13.47 -16.63
C GLY A 43 15.01 13.33 -15.11
N LEU A 44 13.87 13.24 -14.42
CA LEU A 44 13.76 13.02 -12.97
C LEU A 44 13.73 11.54 -12.59
N ILE A 45 13.65 10.63 -13.57
CA ILE A 45 13.58 9.16 -13.38
C ILE A 45 14.60 8.68 -12.33
N ARG A 46 15.87 9.11 -12.46
CA ARG A 46 16.95 8.70 -11.56
C ARG A 46 16.74 9.16 -10.11
N THR A 47 16.06 10.28 -9.90
CA THR A 47 15.71 10.79 -8.57
C THR A 47 14.68 9.87 -7.92
N PHE A 48 13.64 9.47 -8.66
CA PHE A 48 12.59 8.59 -8.15
C PHE A 48 13.07 7.14 -7.97
N GLU A 49 13.82 6.60 -8.93
CA GLU A 49 14.38 5.24 -8.86
C GLU A 49 15.28 5.03 -7.64
N ARG A 50 16.02 6.05 -7.20
CA ARG A 50 16.82 5.97 -5.96
C ARG A 50 15.96 5.73 -4.72
N ASN A 51 14.74 6.23 -4.74
CA ASN A 51 13.80 6.09 -3.62
C ASN A 51 12.95 4.82 -3.76
N ILE A 52 12.91 4.18 -4.92
CA ILE A 52 12.02 3.04 -5.20
C ILE A 52 12.83 1.75 -5.26
N PRO A 53 12.70 0.85 -4.27
CA PRO A 53 13.51 -0.37 -4.24
C PRO A 53 13.08 -1.42 -5.27
N PHE A 54 11.91 -1.27 -5.90
CA PHE A 54 11.43 -2.16 -6.94
C PHE A 54 10.59 -1.40 -7.97
N ASN A 55 10.90 -1.56 -9.26
CA ASN A 55 10.07 -1.11 -10.37
C ASN A 55 9.97 -2.26 -11.39
N GLY A 56 8.78 -2.81 -11.58
CA GLY A 56 8.29 -3.49 -12.79
C GLY A 56 9.05 -4.70 -13.33
N GLY A 57 10.14 -5.14 -12.71
CA GLY A 57 10.83 -6.38 -13.05
C GLY A 57 11.31 -6.51 -14.51
N TYR A 58 11.52 -5.43 -15.27
CA TYR A 58 11.98 -5.49 -16.68
C TYR A 58 13.22 -6.37 -16.92
N TYR A 59 14.04 -6.58 -15.88
CA TYR A 59 15.32 -7.29 -15.97
C TYR A 59 15.41 -8.57 -15.13
N ASN A 60 14.41 -8.89 -14.29
CA ASN A 60 14.49 -10.03 -13.36
C ASN A 60 13.24 -10.89 -13.40
N PRO A 61 13.36 -12.23 -13.57
CA PRO A 61 12.22 -13.14 -13.46
C PRO A 61 11.52 -13.01 -12.11
N ILE A 62 10.18 -13.11 -12.11
CA ILE A 62 9.36 -13.05 -10.88
C ILE A 62 9.77 -14.10 -9.85
N SER A 63 10.19 -15.28 -10.31
CA SER A 63 10.72 -16.36 -9.46
C SER A 63 11.98 -15.94 -8.70
N GLU A 64 12.88 -15.19 -9.32
CA GLU A 64 14.10 -14.67 -8.66
C GLU A 64 13.78 -13.56 -7.67
N ILE A 65 12.80 -12.71 -7.98
CA ILE A 65 12.28 -11.68 -7.06
C ILE A 65 11.70 -12.36 -5.81
N ASN A 66 10.77 -13.30 -6.02
CA ASN A 66 10.11 -14.04 -4.95
C ASN A 66 11.12 -14.82 -4.10
N LYS A 67 12.09 -15.51 -4.72
CA LYS A 67 13.15 -16.24 -4.01
C LYS A 67 13.95 -15.35 -3.06
N LYS A 68 14.28 -14.12 -3.47
CA LYS A 68 14.98 -13.14 -2.61
C LYS A 68 14.10 -12.69 -1.44
N ILE A 69 12.83 -12.39 -1.69
CA ILE A 69 11.85 -12.02 -0.67
C ILE A 69 11.63 -13.16 0.34
N LEU A 70 11.38 -14.38 -0.14
CA LEU A 70 11.15 -15.56 0.69
C LEU A 70 12.38 -15.91 1.52
N LYS A 71 13.59 -15.72 0.98
CA LYS A 71 14.83 -15.86 1.76
C LYS A 71 14.92 -14.83 2.88
N LYS A 72 14.60 -13.56 2.59
CA LYS A 72 14.59 -12.47 3.59
C LYS A 72 13.61 -12.74 4.73
N TYR A 73 12.45 -13.31 4.40
CA TYR A 73 11.34 -13.52 5.34
C TYR A 73 11.13 -14.98 5.74
N LYS A 74 12.17 -15.81 5.71
CA LYS A 74 12.08 -17.26 5.98
C LYS A 74 11.43 -17.58 7.34
N SER A 75 11.68 -16.75 8.36
CA SER A 75 11.18 -16.94 9.73
C SER A 75 9.87 -16.22 10.05
N ILE A 76 9.32 -15.44 9.12
CA ILE A 76 8.11 -14.66 9.35
C ILE A 76 6.89 -15.50 8.94
N PRO A 77 5.79 -15.53 9.70
CA PRO A 77 4.55 -16.17 9.25
C PRO A 77 4.02 -15.55 7.95
N GLY A 78 3.40 -16.35 7.08
CA GLY A 78 2.93 -15.87 5.77
C GLY A 78 1.79 -14.86 5.91
N PHE A 79 0.87 -15.15 6.83
CA PHE A 79 -0.11 -14.20 7.34
C PHE A 79 0.46 -13.56 8.60
N CYS A 80 0.68 -12.24 8.55
CA CYS A 80 1.19 -11.47 9.68
C CYS A 80 0.71 -10.03 9.62
N SER A 81 0.66 -9.39 10.78
CA SER A 81 0.32 -7.98 10.94
C SER A 81 1.52 -7.19 11.46
N MET A 82 1.55 -5.89 11.19
CA MET A 82 2.55 -4.99 11.77
C MET A 82 2.22 -4.72 13.24
N LYS A 83 3.17 -4.98 14.12
CA LYS A 83 3.09 -4.57 15.52
C LYS A 83 3.40 -3.07 15.63
N ILE A 84 2.45 -2.27 16.13
CA ILE A 84 2.57 -0.82 16.25
C ILE A 84 2.60 -0.44 17.73
N LYS A 85 3.63 0.30 18.15
CA LYS A 85 3.81 0.62 19.57
C LYS A 85 2.78 1.63 20.08
N ASN A 86 2.46 2.63 19.27
CA ASN A 86 1.57 3.74 19.61
C ASN A 86 1.18 4.54 18.36
N LYS A 87 0.33 5.55 18.55
CA LYS A 87 -0.11 6.45 17.47
C LYS A 87 1.03 7.13 16.70
N LYS A 88 2.10 7.57 17.38
CA LYS A 88 3.25 8.22 16.70
C LYS A 88 3.99 7.24 15.78
N ASP A 89 4.06 5.97 16.18
CA ASP A 89 4.64 4.90 15.38
C ASP A 89 3.78 4.64 14.12
N LEU A 90 2.45 4.57 14.28
CA LEU A 90 1.51 4.50 13.16
C LEU A 90 1.70 5.66 12.17
N GLU A 91 1.74 6.89 12.67
CA GLU A 91 1.94 8.10 11.86
C GLU A 91 3.27 8.05 11.08
N LYS A 92 4.34 7.52 11.68
CA LYS A 92 5.63 7.33 11.00
C LYS A 92 5.50 6.34 9.86
N HIS A 93 4.83 5.20 10.06
CA HIS A 93 4.59 4.23 9.00
C HIS A 93 3.77 4.86 7.86
N ILE A 94 2.67 5.52 8.18
CA ILE A 94 1.83 6.23 7.21
C ILE A 94 2.64 7.19 6.34
N LYS A 95 3.48 8.05 6.93
CA LYS A 95 4.32 9.00 6.18
C LYS A 95 5.27 8.30 5.22
N ASN A 96 5.92 7.23 5.69
CA ASN A 96 6.86 6.45 4.87
C ASN A 96 6.17 5.71 3.71
N LEU A 97 4.97 5.19 3.96
CA LEU A 97 4.14 4.50 2.99
C LEU A 97 3.63 5.49 1.93
N HIS A 98 3.16 6.66 2.37
CA HIS A 98 2.74 7.75 1.49
C HIS A 98 3.86 8.20 0.57
N GLU A 99 5.02 8.53 1.14
CA GLU A 99 6.17 8.98 0.35
C GLU A 99 6.61 7.91 -0.66
N LEU A 100 6.62 6.63 -0.28
CA LEU A 100 6.95 5.54 -1.22
C LEU A 100 5.92 5.45 -2.36
N SER A 101 4.63 5.44 -2.03
CA SER A 101 3.54 5.41 -3.02
C SER A 101 3.64 6.59 -3.98
N TYR A 102 3.99 7.76 -3.46
CA TYR A 102 4.12 8.98 -4.24
C TYR A 102 5.30 8.93 -5.22
N ASN A 103 6.46 8.44 -4.78
CA ASN A 103 7.58 8.24 -5.69
C ASN A 103 7.20 7.27 -6.82
N HIS A 104 6.49 6.18 -6.52
CA HIS A 104 5.98 5.25 -7.54
C HIS A 104 5.08 5.95 -8.55
N TYR A 105 4.14 6.76 -8.07
CA TYR A 105 3.25 7.55 -8.92
C TYR A 105 4.05 8.46 -9.87
N LEU A 106 5.02 9.22 -9.35
CA LEU A 106 5.86 10.12 -10.15
C LEU A 106 6.72 9.37 -11.17
N LEU A 107 7.30 8.23 -10.78
CA LEU A 107 8.10 7.41 -11.68
C LEU A 107 7.28 6.91 -12.86
N LYS A 108 6.06 6.42 -12.60
CA LYS A 108 5.15 5.94 -13.63
C LYS A 108 4.66 7.06 -14.54
N LEU A 109 4.34 8.21 -13.96
CA LEU A 109 3.95 9.39 -14.72
C LEU A 109 5.03 9.81 -15.73
N GLU A 110 6.31 9.68 -15.36
CA GLU A 110 7.41 10.01 -16.25
C GLU A 110 7.72 8.91 -17.29
N GLN A 111 7.48 7.63 -16.96
CA GLN A 111 7.84 6.49 -17.80
C GLN A 111 6.77 6.07 -18.82
N GLU A 112 5.49 6.25 -18.50
CA GLU A 112 4.38 5.62 -19.22
C GLU A 112 3.44 6.66 -19.84
N PHE A 113 3.48 6.81 -21.17
CA PHE A 113 2.52 7.64 -21.89
C PHE A 113 1.09 7.11 -21.71
N GLY A 114 0.18 7.95 -21.20
CA GLY A 114 -1.22 7.58 -20.96
C GLY A 114 -1.52 7.03 -19.56
N PHE A 115 -0.52 6.97 -18.67
CA PHE A 115 -0.73 6.87 -17.22
C PHE A 115 -1.69 7.99 -16.78
N LEU A 116 -2.77 7.73 -16.05
CA LEU A 116 -3.10 6.56 -15.23
C LEU A 116 -4.12 5.56 -15.80
N SER A 117 -4.35 5.48 -17.11
CA SER A 117 -5.41 4.59 -17.60
C SER A 117 -5.11 3.10 -17.35
N TYR A 118 -5.94 2.42 -16.54
CA TYR A 118 -5.89 0.97 -16.28
C TYR A 118 -4.58 0.43 -15.68
N CYS A 119 -3.90 1.22 -14.84
CA CYS A 119 -2.58 0.85 -14.28
C CYS A 119 -2.60 0.51 -12.78
N CYS A 120 -3.77 0.52 -12.11
CA CYS A 120 -3.88 0.25 -10.67
C CYS A 120 -3.26 -1.09 -10.26
N TYR A 121 -3.38 -2.12 -11.10
CA TYR A 121 -2.79 -3.44 -10.88
C TYR A 121 -1.25 -3.39 -10.90
N THR A 122 -0.66 -2.85 -11.96
CA THR A 122 0.80 -2.74 -12.10
C THR A 122 1.40 -1.89 -10.99
N SER A 123 0.78 -0.74 -10.69
CA SER A 123 1.22 0.13 -9.60
C SER A 123 1.13 -0.55 -8.23
N SER A 124 0.08 -1.33 -7.98
CA SER A 124 -0.07 -2.09 -6.75
C SER A 124 0.99 -3.18 -6.59
N ILE A 125 1.33 -3.89 -7.67
CA ILE A 125 2.41 -4.88 -7.69
C ILE A 125 3.77 -4.23 -7.38
N ASP A 126 4.07 -3.13 -8.06
CA ASP A 126 5.35 -2.44 -7.91
C ASP A 126 5.54 -1.90 -6.48
N LEU A 127 4.46 -1.35 -5.91
CA LEU A 127 4.44 -0.90 -4.53
C LEU A 127 4.54 -2.06 -3.55
N PHE A 128 3.85 -3.19 -3.78
CA PHE A 128 3.91 -4.37 -2.93
C PHE A 128 5.32 -4.94 -2.81
N PHE A 129 5.99 -5.17 -3.93
CA PHE A 129 7.38 -5.63 -3.89
C PHE A 129 8.33 -4.59 -3.31
N SER A 130 8.04 -3.31 -3.50
CA SER A 130 8.81 -2.25 -2.85
C SER A 130 8.67 -2.30 -1.33
N LEU A 131 7.46 -2.50 -0.82
CA LEU A 131 7.17 -2.63 0.61
C LEU A 131 7.85 -3.87 1.21
N LEU A 132 7.77 -5.02 0.55
CA LEU A 132 8.50 -6.22 0.94
C LEU A 132 10.03 -5.98 0.93
N LYS A 133 10.57 -5.26 -0.04
CA LYS A 133 11.99 -4.90 -0.01
C LYS A 133 12.32 -3.93 1.12
N ARG A 134 11.42 -2.98 1.44
CA ARG A 134 11.59 -2.02 2.54
C ARG A 134 11.39 -2.61 3.93
N GLY A 135 10.90 -3.84 4.08
CA GLY A 135 10.74 -4.42 5.42
C GLY A 135 9.30 -4.68 5.86
N TYR A 136 8.31 -4.58 4.98
CA TYR A 136 6.89 -4.76 5.30
C TYR A 136 6.36 -6.13 4.85
N PRO A 137 6.61 -7.22 5.59
CA PRO A 137 6.12 -8.56 5.25
C PRO A 137 4.60 -8.70 5.35
N ASN A 138 3.94 -7.79 6.08
CA ASN A 138 2.48 -7.74 6.22
C ASN A 138 1.77 -7.12 5.02
N SER A 139 2.50 -6.57 4.05
CA SER A 139 1.88 -6.01 2.84
C SER A 139 1.07 -7.05 2.09
N SER A 140 -0.10 -6.64 1.61
CA SER A 140 -1.01 -7.46 0.83
C SER A 140 -1.59 -6.60 -0.30
N ILE A 141 -1.65 -7.13 -1.51
CA ILE A 141 -2.41 -6.53 -2.61
C ILE A 141 -3.82 -7.11 -2.56
N PHE A 142 -4.82 -6.27 -2.81
CA PHE A 142 -6.20 -6.67 -3.04
C PHE A 142 -6.63 -6.18 -4.41
N GLY A 143 -7.22 -7.08 -5.20
CA GLY A 143 -7.90 -6.76 -6.45
C GLY A 143 -9.39 -7.04 -6.32
N ASN A 144 -10.22 -6.07 -6.71
CA ASN A 144 -11.67 -6.23 -6.82
C ASN A 144 -12.03 -6.22 -8.31
N TRP A 145 -12.28 -7.39 -8.90
CA TRP A 145 -12.51 -7.52 -10.35
C TRP A 145 -13.82 -6.87 -10.79
N LYS A 146 -14.87 -6.89 -9.95
CA LYS A 146 -16.12 -6.17 -10.26
C LYS A 146 -15.95 -4.65 -10.22
N GLY A 147 -15.10 -4.14 -9.33
CA GLY A 147 -14.73 -2.73 -9.25
C GLY A 147 -13.65 -2.33 -10.26
N ASN A 148 -13.02 -3.31 -10.91
CA ASN A 148 -11.84 -3.16 -11.77
C ASN A 148 -10.75 -2.30 -11.13
N HIS A 149 -10.41 -2.62 -9.88
CA HIS A 149 -9.42 -1.84 -9.13
C HIS A 149 -8.55 -2.69 -8.23
N ALA A 150 -7.32 -2.24 -8.01
CA ALA A 150 -6.36 -2.87 -7.11
C ALA A 150 -5.66 -1.85 -6.22
N TYR A 151 -5.40 -2.23 -4.98
CA TYR A 151 -4.75 -1.42 -3.97
C TYR A 151 -4.06 -2.32 -2.93
N LEU A 152 -3.40 -1.73 -1.94
CA LEU A 152 -2.73 -2.48 -0.88
C LEU A 152 -3.41 -2.29 0.47
N GLY A 153 -3.39 -3.34 1.28
CA GLY A 153 -3.68 -3.27 2.70
C GLY A 153 -2.54 -3.84 3.53
N LEU A 154 -2.25 -3.16 4.63
CA LEU A 154 -1.23 -3.52 5.59
C LEU A 154 -1.91 -3.69 6.96
N PRO A 155 -2.22 -4.93 7.38
CA PRO A 155 -2.82 -5.19 8.67
C PRO A 155 -1.86 -4.80 9.78
N PHE A 156 -2.40 -4.26 10.88
CA PHE A 156 -1.64 -3.86 12.04
C PHE A 156 -2.37 -4.19 13.35
N LEU A 157 -1.58 -4.32 14.42
CA LEU A 157 -2.04 -4.46 15.80
C LEU A 157 -1.38 -3.37 16.65
N LEU A 158 -2.19 -2.53 17.30
CA LEU A 158 -1.69 -1.52 18.23
C LEU A 158 -1.40 -2.15 19.59
N ASP A 159 -0.14 -2.19 20.01
CA ASP A 159 0.29 -2.84 21.24
C ASP A 159 -0.44 -2.35 22.48
N SER A 160 -0.61 -1.03 22.57
CA SER A 160 -1.16 -0.37 23.76
C SER A 160 -2.63 -0.68 24.00
N THR A 161 -3.41 -0.97 22.95
CA THR A 161 -4.88 -1.16 23.03
C THR A 161 -5.35 -2.51 22.50
N GLN A 162 -4.45 -3.29 21.88
CA GLN A 162 -4.79 -4.46 21.07
C GLN A 162 -5.77 -4.15 19.91
N GLN A 163 -5.91 -2.87 19.52
CA GLN A 163 -6.73 -2.49 18.38
C GLN A 163 -6.12 -3.04 17.10
N ARG A 164 -6.93 -3.78 16.36
CA ARG A 164 -6.61 -4.33 15.05
C ARG A 164 -7.13 -3.39 13.97
N GLY A 165 -6.45 -3.36 12.84
CA GLY A 165 -6.89 -2.58 11.70
C GLY A 165 -6.04 -2.78 10.48
N PHE A 166 -6.34 -1.98 9.46
CA PHE A 166 -5.63 -1.96 8.19
C PHE A 166 -5.21 -0.54 7.85
N LEU A 167 -3.96 -0.40 7.42
CA LEU A 167 -3.50 0.74 6.64
C LEU A 167 -3.77 0.41 5.17
N ILE A 168 -4.68 1.15 4.54
CA ILE A 168 -4.97 0.99 3.12
C ILE A 168 -4.19 2.04 2.34
N ILE A 169 -3.59 1.62 1.23
CA ILE A 169 -2.84 2.48 0.31
C ILE A 169 -3.30 2.19 -1.11
N ASP A 170 -3.89 3.19 -1.75
CA ASP A 170 -4.18 3.16 -3.17
C ASP A 170 -3.19 4.06 -3.91
N SER A 171 -2.30 3.42 -4.69
CA SER A 171 -1.24 4.09 -5.45
C SER A 171 -1.74 4.86 -6.68
N THR A 172 -3.00 4.70 -7.05
CA THR A 172 -3.57 5.31 -8.26
C THR A 172 -5.01 5.74 -7.99
N SER A 173 -5.23 6.34 -6.82
CA SER A 173 -6.59 6.61 -6.34
C SER A 173 -7.31 7.61 -7.23
N ASP A 174 -6.59 8.46 -7.94
CA ASP A 174 -7.19 9.46 -8.81
C ASP A 174 -7.93 8.86 -10.00
N GLN A 175 -7.66 7.62 -10.38
CA GLN A 175 -8.45 6.85 -11.35
C GLN A 175 -9.92 6.73 -10.93
N LEU A 176 -10.16 6.63 -9.62
CA LEU A 176 -11.47 6.39 -9.03
C LEU A 176 -12.33 7.65 -8.80
N PHE A 177 -11.89 8.80 -9.31
CA PHE A 177 -12.60 10.06 -9.19
C PHE A 177 -13.01 10.60 -10.56
N HIS A 178 -14.28 10.98 -10.72
CA HIS A 178 -14.78 11.67 -11.91
C HIS A 178 -14.20 13.09 -11.98
N ASN A 179 -14.13 13.79 -10.85
CA ASN A 179 -13.52 15.11 -10.77
C ASN A 179 -12.02 15.02 -10.45
N LYS A 180 -11.19 14.99 -11.51
CA LYS A 180 -9.72 14.92 -11.38
C LYS A 180 -9.08 16.09 -10.62
N LYS A 181 -9.76 17.24 -10.50
CA LYS A 181 -9.23 18.41 -9.77
C LYS A 181 -9.18 18.21 -8.25
N VAL A 182 -9.96 17.27 -7.76
CA VAL A 182 -10.08 16.93 -6.32
C VAL A 182 -9.76 15.45 -6.09
N ALA A 183 -9.04 14.83 -7.02
CA ALA A 183 -8.72 13.42 -6.93
C ALA A 183 -7.34 13.28 -6.24
N PRO A 184 -7.24 12.58 -5.11
CA PRO A 184 -5.93 12.27 -4.53
C PRO A 184 -5.12 11.37 -5.46
N LYS A 185 -3.84 11.67 -5.68
CA LYS A 185 -2.97 10.83 -6.51
C LYS A 185 -2.74 9.49 -5.81
N ASN A 186 -2.45 9.56 -4.51
CA ASN A 186 -2.43 8.40 -3.63
C ASN A 186 -3.41 8.59 -2.49
N ASN A 187 -4.29 7.63 -2.23
CA ASN A 187 -5.16 7.66 -1.06
C ASN A 187 -4.60 6.76 0.02
N ILE A 188 -4.59 7.25 1.27
CA ILE A 188 -4.18 6.48 2.44
C ILE A 188 -5.18 6.70 3.55
N PHE A 189 -5.68 5.60 4.11
CA PHE A 189 -6.59 5.63 5.23
C PHE A 189 -6.37 4.47 6.18
N VAL A 190 -6.81 4.68 7.41
CA VAL A 190 -6.73 3.74 8.51
C VAL A 190 -8.14 3.25 8.82
N SER A 191 -8.36 1.96 8.65
CA SER A 191 -9.57 1.29 9.13
C SER A 191 -9.26 0.48 10.40
N LEU A 192 -10.26 0.30 11.24
CA LEU A 192 -10.20 -0.55 12.42
C LEU A 192 -11.09 -1.77 12.23
N GLY A 193 -10.68 -2.90 12.79
CA GLY A 193 -11.35 -4.19 12.62
C GLY A 193 -10.90 -4.94 11.37
N GLU A 194 -11.74 -5.87 10.93
CA GLU A 194 -11.50 -6.79 9.81
C GLU A 194 -12.15 -6.32 8.49
N GLU A 195 -12.96 -5.26 8.58
CA GLU A 195 -13.69 -4.68 7.46
C GLU A 195 -13.33 -3.20 7.29
N TRP A 196 -13.55 -2.68 6.08
CA TRP A 196 -13.44 -1.25 5.80
C TRP A 196 -14.42 -0.83 4.72
N ILE A 197 -14.71 0.47 4.69
CA ILE A 197 -15.48 1.11 3.65
C ILE A 197 -14.49 1.89 2.78
N TYR A 198 -14.38 1.48 1.52
CA TYR A 198 -13.65 2.22 0.50
C TYR A 198 -14.58 2.58 -0.66
N GLU A 199 -15.34 3.65 -0.47
CA GLU A 199 -16.25 4.19 -1.47
C GLU A 199 -15.60 5.39 -2.16
N THR A 200 -15.78 5.46 -3.48
CA THR A 200 -15.32 6.56 -4.34
C THR A 200 -16.43 6.94 -5.29
N ASP A 201 -16.34 8.06 -6.02
CA ASP A 201 -17.41 8.40 -6.96
C ASP A 201 -17.44 7.48 -8.20
N TRP A 202 -16.42 6.64 -8.39
CA TRP A 202 -16.37 5.58 -9.40
C TRP A 202 -17.43 4.50 -9.18
N GLY A 203 -17.95 3.94 -10.27
CA GLY A 203 -18.89 2.81 -10.21
C GLY A 203 -20.16 3.09 -9.39
N ASN A 204 -20.61 4.35 -9.34
CA ASN A 204 -21.75 4.81 -8.54
C ASN A 204 -21.58 4.67 -7.02
N GLY A 205 -20.36 4.86 -6.47
CA GLY A 205 -20.19 4.78 -5.02
C GLY A 205 -19.95 3.37 -4.49
N LYS A 206 -19.61 2.40 -5.35
CA LYS A 206 -19.44 1.02 -4.90
C LYS A 206 -18.28 0.90 -3.91
N ASN A 207 -18.53 0.24 -2.77
CA ASN A 207 -17.48 -0.12 -1.82
C ASN A 207 -16.50 -1.12 -2.47
N LEU A 208 -15.20 -0.80 -2.43
CA LEU A 208 -14.12 -1.60 -3.00
C LEU A 208 -13.51 -2.60 -2.00
N TYR A 209 -14.14 -2.83 -0.84
CA TYR A 209 -13.76 -3.89 0.10
C TYR A 209 -13.64 -5.25 -0.62
N PRO A 210 -12.57 -6.03 -0.42
CA PRO A 210 -12.40 -7.31 -1.08
C PRO A 210 -13.38 -8.33 -0.49
N SER A 211 -14.19 -8.94 -1.34
CA SER A 211 -15.16 -9.97 -0.95
C SER A 211 -15.26 -11.08 -1.99
N LYS A 212 -15.76 -12.26 -1.58
CA LYS A 212 -16.01 -13.36 -2.51
C LYS A 212 -17.09 -13.00 -3.52
N GLU A 213 -18.11 -12.25 -3.11
CA GLU A 213 -19.18 -11.78 -3.98
C GLU A 213 -18.65 -10.90 -5.10
N ASP A 214 -17.58 -10.15 -4.85
CA ASP A 214 -16.93 -9.27 -5.82
C ASP A 214 -15.83 -9.92 -6.65
N ASP A 215 -15.71 -11.25 -6.56
CA ASP A 215 -14.63 -12.02 -7.17
C ASP A 215 -13.25 -11.46 -6.78
N SER A 216 -13.10 -11.03 -5.52
CA SER A 216 -11.86 -10.39 -5.09
C SER A 216 -10.73 -11.39 -4.93
N ALA A 217 -9.52 -10.92 -5.19
CA ALA A 217 -8.31 -11.72 -5.12
C ALA A 217 -7.25 -10.97 -4.30
N PHE A 218 -6.37 -11.70 -3.60
CA PHE A 218 -5.29 -11.08 -2.83
C PHE A 218 -3.96 -11.85 -2.92
N SER A 219 -2.82 -11.20 -2.63
CA SER A 219 -1.51 -11.85 -2.47
C SER A 219 -0.72 -11.11 -1.41
N ASN A 220 -0.01 -11.89 -0.63
CA ASN A 220 0.83 -11.48 0.46
C ASN A 220 2.00 -12.46 0.59
N LEU A 221 2.70 -12.45 1.72
CA LEU A 221 3.84 -13.36 1.91
C LEU A 221 3.45 -14.85 1.90
N HIS A 222 2.23 -15.22 2.31
CA HIS A 222 1.75 -16.61 2.28
C HIS A 222 1.59 -17.11 0.84
N THR A 223 0.85 -16.38 0.00
CA THR A 223 0.60 -16.76 -1.40
C THR A 223 1.91 -16.83 -2.20
N LEU A 224 2.88 -15.94 -1.92
CA LEU A 224 4.21 -16.03 -2.53
C LEU A 224 4.95 -17.34 -2.21
N ARG A 225 4.66 -18.00 -1.08
CA ARG A 225 5.24 -19.31 -0.72
C ARG A 225 4.57 -20.45 -1.45
N GLU A 226 3.26 -20.37 -1.61
CA GLU A 226 2.47 -21.40 -2.29
C GLU A 226 2.72 -21.38 -3.79
N VAL A 227 2.86 -20.20 -4.39
CA VAL A 227 3.02 -20.01 -5.83
C VAL A 227 4.24 -19.14 -6.16
N PRO A 228 5.48 -19.61 -5.92
CA PRO A 228 6.69 -18.79 -6.00
C PRO A 228 7.04 -18.29 -7.40
N ASN A 229 6.39 -18.82 -8.45
CA ASN A 229 6.65 -18.46 -9.85
C ASN A 229 5.60 -17.52 -10.45
N SER A 230 4.74 -16.92 -9.63
CA SER A 230 3.63 -16.10 -10.12
C SER A 230 3.44 -14.80 -9.34
N PHE A 231 2.72 -13.87 -9.98
CA PHE A 231 2.09 -12.70 -9.34
C PHE A 231 0.72 -13.05 -8.73
N VAL A 232 0.20 -14.27 -8.98
CA VAL A 232 -1.20 -14.71 -8.78
C VAL A 232 -1.79 -14.33 -7.43
N HIS A 233 -3.08 -13.98 -7.51
CA HIS A 233 -3.99 -13.81 -6.41
C HIS A 233 -5.06 -14.90 -6.45
N GLU A 234 -5.02 -15.89 -5.55
CA GLU A 234 -6.16 -16.81 -5.40
C GLU A 234 -7.24 -16.14 -4.54
N SER A 235 -8.51 -16.28 -4.91
CA SER A 235 -9.65 -15.92 -4.05
C SER A 235 -9.85 -16.91 -2.89
N LYS A 236 -9.25 -18.11 -3.04
CA LYS A 236 -9.20 -19.15 -2.03
C LYS A 236 -8.30 -18.62 -0.91
N ASP A 237 -8.90 -18.39 0.25
CA ASP A 237 -8.26 -17.95 1.51
C ASP A 237 -8.45 -16.48 1.89
N LEU A 238 -9.29 -15.70 1.20
CA LEU A 238 -9.56 -14.31 1.64
C LEU A 238 -10.15 -14.23 3.06
N GLU A 239 -11.12 -15.08 3.38
CA GLU A 239 -11.70 -15.17 4.74
C GLU A 239 -10.66 -15.62 5.77
N ARG A 240 -9.83 -16.60 5.39
CA ARG A 240 -8.77 -17.13 6.24
C ARG A 240 -7.70 -16.07 6.52
N PHE A 241 -7.35 -15.27 5.51
CA PHE A 241 -6.45 -14.14 5.64
C PHE A 241 -6.95 -13.16 6.70
N PHE A 242 -8.20 -12.70 6.62
CA PHE A 242 -8.75 -11.74 7.59
C PHE A 242 -8.72 -12.26 9.03
N LYS A 243 -8.93 -13.58 9.20
CA LYS A 243 -8.89 -14.24 10.50
C LYS A 243 -7.47 -14.40 11.06
N GLU A 244 -6.53 -14.89 10.26
CA GLU A 244 -5.20 -15.33 10.75
C GLU A 244 -4.16 -14.20 10.78
N VAL A 245 -4.36 -13.11 10.05
CA VAL A 245 -3.33 -12.08 9.89
C VAL A 245 -2.96 -11.35 11.19
N PHE A 246 -3.89 -11.27 12.14
CA PHE A 246 -3.67 -10.64 13.44
C PHE A 246 -3.08 -11.59 14.50
N GLU A 247 -3.01 -12.89 14.23
CA GLU A 247 -2.44 -13.87 15.16
C GLU A 247 -0.91 -13.81 15.25
N ASN A 248 -0.28 -13.22 14.22
CA ASN A 248 1.17 -13.17 14.06
C ASN A 248 1.67 -11.73 13.92
N PRO A 249 1.62 -10.90 14.98
CA PRO A 249 2.15 -9.55 14.93
C PRO A 249 3.69 -9.58 14.85
N VAL A 250 4.26 -8.84 13.91
CA VAL A 250 5.71 -8.76 13.68
C VAL A 250 6.21 -7.33 13.79
N GLU A 251 7.41 -7.17 14.35
CA GLU A 251 8.08 -5.88 14.38
C GLU A 251 8.59 -5.52 12.99
N ILE A 252 8.28 -4.30 12.56
CA ILE A 252 8.73 -3.76 11.29
C ILE A 252 9.88 -2.79 11.54
N ASN A 253 11.04 -3.12 10.99
CA ASN A 253 12.22 -2.27 10.97
C ASN A 253 12.49 -1.89 9.52
N PRO A 254 11.86 -0.83 9.01
CA PRO A 254 11.96 -0.55 7.59
C PRO A 254 13.35 -0.03 7.24
N THR A 255 13.87 -0.48 6.12
CA THR A 255 15.16 -0.04 5.57
C THR A 255 14.90 1.19 4.70
N PHE A 256 15.32 2.36 5.18
CA PHE A 256 15.32 3.60 4.42
C PHE A 256 16.77 3.96 4.08
N PHE A 257 16.99 4.44 2.86
CA PHE A 257 18.27 4.99 2.41
C PHE A 257 18.30 6.49 2.68
#